data_AF-A0A0F9QHM9-F1
#
_entry.id   AF-A0A0F9QHM9-F1
#
_cell.length_a   1.000
_cell.length_b   1.000
_cell.length_c   1.000
_cell.angle_alpha   90.00
_cell.angle_beta   90.00
_cell.angle_gamma   90.00
#
_symmetry.space_group_name_H-M   'P 1'
#
loop_
_entity.id
_entity.type
_entity.pdbx_description
1 polymer ?
#
loop_
_entity_poly.entity_id
_entity_poly.type
_entity_poly.pdbx_seq_one_letter_code
_entity_poly.pdbx_strand_id
1 'polypeptide(L)' 'MDNYIGAKIIKGEPMDELTFRTTIKKMEHAEGEDQQNQPGYHVVYEDGYESWSPKATFENAYRLITPGELVLITNR' A
#
# COMPACT_ATOMS: atom_id res chain seq x y z
N MET A 1 19.97 15.86 -10.86
CA MET A 1 18.90 14.87 -10.61
C MET A 1 17.81 15.17 -11.60
N ASP A 2 17.30 14.15 -12.27
CA ASP A 2 16.24 14.29 -13.26
C ASP A 2 14.92 13.72 -12.70
N ASN A 3 13.80 14.29 -13.13
CA ASN A 3 12.47 13.90 -12.66
C ASN A 3 11.84 12.91 -13.64
N TYR A 4 11.31 11.80 -13.13
CA TYR A 4 10.63 10.77 -13.93
C TYR A 4 9.25 10.46 -13.34
N ILE A 5 8.29 10.17 -14.21
CA ILE A 5 6.96 9.64 -13.82
C ILE A 5 6.90 8.18 -14.24
N GLY A 6 6.57 7.31 -13.29
CA GLY A 6 6.25 5.91 -13.53
C GLY A 6 4.84 5.61 -13.04
N ALA A 7 4.13 4.73 -13.75
CA ALA A 7 2.81 4.24 -13.36
C ALA A 7 2.86 2.73 -13.15
N LYS A 8 2.16 2.25 -12.11
CA LYS A 8 2.03 0.82 -11.79
C LYS A 8 0.58 0.55 -11.40
N ILE A 9 0.09 -0.65 -11.68
CA ILE A 9 -1.16 -1.15 -11.09
C ILE A 9 -0.81 -1.90 -9.81
N ILE A 10 -1.47 -1.55 -8.71
CA ILE A 10 -1.28 -2.16 -7.39
C ILE A 10 -2.63 -2.60 -6.82
N LYS A 11 -2.61 -3.50 -5.85
CA LYS A 11 -3.75 -3.73 -4.96
C LYS A 11 -3.51 -2.96 -3.67
N GLY A 12 -4.53 -2.27 -3.18
CA GLY A 12 -4.46 -1.48 -1.96
C GLY A 12 -5.69 -1.70 -1.11
N GLU A 13 -5.50 -1.94 0.19
CA GLU A 13 -6.56 -2.01 1.18
C GLU A 13 -6.19 -1.19 2.42
N PRO A 14 -7.16 -0.51 3.10
CA PRO A 14 -6.86 0.23 4.31
C PRO A 14 -6.29 -0.68 5.40
N MET A 15 -5.14 -0.29 5.97
CA MET A 15 -4.49 -1.00 7.06
C MET A 15 -3.59 -0.03 7.82
N ASP A 16 -3.64 -0.03 9.14
CA ASP A 16 -2.70 0.74 9.95
C ASP A 16 -1.30 0.11 9.97
N GLU A 17 -0.29 0.91 10.25
CA GLU A 17 1.12 0.50 10.20
C GLU A 17 1.41 -0.67 11.15
N LEU A 18 0.84 -0.63 12.36
CA LEU A 18 1.08 -1.64 13.36
C LEU A 18 0.47 -2.98 12.96
N THR A 19 -0.77 -2.99 12.46
CA THR A 19 -1.41 -4.19 11.92
C THR A 19 -0.57 -4.77 10.77
N PHE A 20 -0.08 -3.93 9.85
CA PHE A 20 0.79 -4.40 8.77
C PHE A 20 2.09 -5.05 9.30
N ARG A 21 2.79 -4.38 10.21
CA ARG A 21 4.06 -4.88 10.78
C ARG A 21 3.88 -6.22 11.50
N THR A 22 2.83 -6.34 12.29
CA THR A 22 2.60 -7.53 13.13
C THR A 22 1.97 -8.69 12.35
N THR A 23 1.05 -8.43 11.42
CA THR A 23 0.33 -9.50 10.72
C THR A 23 0.97 -9.91 9.39
N ILE A 24 1.43 -8.94 8.59
CA ILE A 24 2.02 -9.20 7.26
C ILE A 24 3.52 -9.45 7.39
N LYS A 25 4.25 -8.57 8.09
CA LYS A 25 5.70 -8.72 8.29
C LYS A 25 6.09 -9.63 9.45
N LYS A 26 5.14 -10.02 10.31
CA LYS A 26 5.36 -10.90 11.47
C LYS A 26 6.45 -10.37 12.41
N MET A 27 6.53 -9.05 12.55
CA MET A 27 7.43 -8.40 13.51
C MET A 27 6.84 -8.47 14.91
N GLU A 28 7.71 -8.55 15.92
CA GLU A 28 7.29 -8.46 17.31
C GLU A 28 6.74 -7.06 17.61
N HIS A 29 5.66 -7.02 18.37
CA HIS A 29 5.07 -5.79 18.86
C HIS A 29 5.74 -5.40 20.18
N ALA A 30 6.32 -4.21 20.25
CA ALA A 30 6.92 -3.67 21.46
C ALA A 30 5.94 -2.78 22.22
N GLU A 31 6.07 -2.75 23.55
CA GLU A 31 5.26 -1.86 24.40
C GLU A 31 5.41 -0.39 23.98
N GLY A 32 4.29 0.29 23.77
CA GLY A 32 4.24 1.71 23.42
C GLY A 32 4.16 2.02 21.91
N GLU A 33 4.28 1.02 21.03
CA GLU A 33 4.14 1.24 19.57
C GLU A 33 2.74 1.70 19.16
N ASP A 34 1.70 1.35 19.92
CA ASP A 34 0.32 1.80 19.68
C ASP A 34 0.20 3.33 19.60
N GLN A 35 1.03 4.06 20.36
CA GLN A 35 1.02 5.52 20.42
C GLN A 35 1.55 6.16 19.13
N GLN A 36 2.27 5.40 18.31
CA GLN A 36 2.83 5.83 17.02
C GLN A 36 2.10 5.22 15.83
N ASN A 37 1.01 4.48 16.07
CA ASN A 37 0.29 3.82 15.00
C ASN A 37 -0.37 4.82 14.05
N GLN A 38 -0.16 4.63 12.75
CA GLN A 38 -0.60 5.55 11.70
C GLN A 38 -1.58 4.88 10.74
N PRO A 39 -2.62 5.61 10.25
CA PRO A 39 -3.49 5.11 9.22
C PRO A 39 -2.75 5.04 7.88
N GLY A 40 -3.02 4.01 7.11
CA GLY A 40 -2.42 3.84 5.79
C GLY A 40 -3.08 2.74 4.99
N TYR A 41 -2.30 2.20 4.06
CA TYR A 41 -2.73 1.14 3.16
C TYR A 41 -1.69 0.04 3.12
N HIS A 42 -2.16 -1.20 3.21
CA HIS A 42 -1.41 -2.35 2.74
C HIS A 42 -1.43 -2.36 1.20
N VAL A 43 -0.25 -2.42 0.59
CA VAL A 43 -0.04 -2.36 -0.85
C VAL A 43 0.66 -3.60 -1.35
N VAL A 44 0.03 -4.30 -2.29
CA VAL A 44 0.57 -5.50 -2.96
C VAL A 44 0.88 -5.17 -4.43
N TYR A 45 2.12 -5.41 -4.82
CA TYR A 45 2.60 -5.22 -6.19
C TYR A 45 2.44 -6.50 -7.02
N GLU A 46 2.57 -6.37 -8.33
CA GLU A 46 2.43 -7.49 -9.28
C GLU A 46 3.38 -8.65 -9.02
N ASP A 47 4.60 -8.36 -8.56
CA ASP A 47 5.62 -9.36 -8.22
C ASP A 47 5.39 -10.04 -6.86
N GLY A 48 4.29 -9.71 -6.19
CA GLY A 48 3.96 -10.21 -4.86
C GLY A 48 4.69 -9.48 -3.73
N TYR A 49 5.45 -8.41 -4.02
CA TYR A 49 6.00 -7.58 -2.96
C TYR A 49 4.86 -6.89 -2.18
N GLU A 50 4.97 -6.91 -0.85
CA GLU A 50 4.00 -6.31 0.08
C GLU A 50 4.67 -5.18 0.87
N SER A 51 4.01 -4.01 0.90
CA SER A 51 4.48 -2.81 1.60
C SER A 51 3.32 -2.11 2.32
N TRP A 52 3.66 -1.16 3.19
CA TRP A 52 2.69 -0.24 3.78
C TRP A 52 3.01 1.19 3.35
N SER A 53 1.97 1.98 3.08
CA SER A 53 2.08 3.39 2.72
C SER A 53 1.22 4.25 3.65
N PRO A 54 1.74 5.36 4.19
CA PRO A 54 0.93 6.32 4.92
C PRO A 54 -0.26 6.79 4.10
N LYS A 55 -1.42 7.02 4.74
CA LYS A 55 -2.68 7.38 4.06
C LYS A 55 -2.52 8.54 3.08
N ALA A 56 -1.95 9.65 3.54
CA ALA A 56 -1.77 10.84 2.71
C ALA A 56 -0.84 10.58 1.51
N THR A 57 0.23 9.82 1.71
CA THR A 57 1.15 9.42 0.63
C THR A 57 0.44 8.55 -0.40
N PHE A 58 -0.35 7.57 0.05
CA PHE A 58 -1.09 6.68 -0.83
C PHE A 58 -2.14 7.43 -1.65
N GLU A 59 -2.98 8.24 -1.01
CA GLU A 59 -4.07 8.97 -1.67
C GLU A 59 -3.56 10.06 -2.63
N ASN A 60 -2.37 10.62 -2.40
CA ASN A 60 -1.75 11.56 -3.34
C ASN A 60 -1.11 10.87 -4.55
N ALA A 61 -0.62 9.64 -4.41
CA ALA A 61 0.09 8.92 -5.46
C ALA A 61 -0.81 8.02 -6.30
N TYR A 62 -1.90 7.51 -5.73
CA TYR A 62 -2.73 6.48 -6.33
C TYR A 62 -4.21 6.89 -6.39
N ARG A 63 -4.91 6.35 -7.38
CA ARG A 63 -6.38 6.42 -7.49
C ARG A 63 -6.93 5.05 -7.81
N LEU A 64 -8.23 4.87 -7.57
CA LEU A 64 -8.93 3.70 -8.08
C LEU A 64 -8.88 3.66 -9.61
N ILE A 65 -8.77 2.44 -10.13
CA ILE A 65 -8.95 2.18 -11.56
C ILE A 65 -10.39 2.49 -11.95
N THR A 66 -10.55 3.07 -13.11
CA THR A 66 -11.87 3.29 -13.71
C THR A 66 -12.44 1.97 -14.24
N PRO A 67 -13.76 1.86 -14.46
CA PRO A 67 -14.34 0.67 -15.07
C PRO A 67 -13.70 0.29 -16.40
N GLY A 68 -13.28 1.27 -17.21
CA GLY A 68 -12.58 1.02 -18.48
C GLY A 68 -11.17 0.47 -18.29
N GLU A 69 -10.49 0.79 -17.18
CA GLU A 69 -9.13 0.31 -16.87
C GLU A 69 -9.13 -1.09 -16.23
N LEU A 70 -10.29 -1.61 -15.82
CA LEU A 70 -10.40 -2.99 -15.31
C LEU A 70 -9.85 -4.03 -16.30
N VAL A 71 -9.95 -3.76 -17.60
CA VAL A 71 -9.43 -4.65 -18.65
C VAL A 71 -7.91 -4.88 -18.55
N LEU A 72 -7.17 -3.95 -17.92
CA LEU A 72 -5.72 -4.05 -17.74
C LEU A 72 -5.32 -5.14 -16.72
N ILE A 73 -6.24 -5.55 -15.86
CA ILE A 73 -6.01 -6.53 -14.80
C ILE A 73 -6.77 -7.85 -15.00
N THR A 74 -7.86 -7.86 -15.79
CA THR A 74 -8.68 -9.08 -15.97
C THR A 74 -8.28 -9.93 -17.17
N ASN A 75 -7.47 -9.40 -18.10
CA ASN A 75 -7.07 -10.09 -19.33
C ASN A 75 -5.64 -10.66 -19.26
N ARG A 76 -5.13 -10.91 -18.04
CA ARG A 76 -3.82 -11.52 -17.79
C ARG A 76 -3.95 -12.99 -17.46
#